data_AF-W6TZY9-F1
#
_entry.id   AF-W6TZY9-F1
#
_cell.length_a   1.000
_cell.length_b   1.000
_cell.length_c   1.000
_cell.angle_alpha   90.00
_cell.angle_beta   90.00
_cell.angle_gamma   90.00
#
_symmetry.space_group_name_H-M   'P 1'
#
loop_
_entity.id
_entity.type
_entity.pdbx_description
1 polymer ?
#
loop_
_entity_poly.entity_id
_entity_poly.type
_entity_poly.pdbx_seq_one_letter_code
_entity_poly.pdbx_strand_id
1 'polypeptide(L)'
;MKIPKNYIPGTNPYKSLPKKPIIESTKKISKKQEQINAEIMNSQEKILKLYMRRLQKKEQMMLQTFIVEGHKVGSKIFNNLPKTLKEIITIMNIESFKILLKNTKNPIKKLYIKFSSWTLNKLLKSIDNSSIKQDKKHL
;
A
#
# COMPACT_ATOMS: atom_id res chain seq x y z
N MET A 1 12.29 -7.56 41.77
CA MET A 1 11.11 -6.77 41.36
C MET A 1 10.51 -6.13 42.61
N LYS A 2 10.31 -4.81 42.64
CA LYS A 2 9.82 -4.08 43.82
C LYS A 2 8.29 -4.07 43.82
N ILE A 3 7.68 -4.56 44.91
CA ILE A 3 6.23 -4.52 45.11
C ILE A 3 5.82 -3.06 45.40
N PRO A 4 4.76 -2.53 44.76
CA PRO A 4 4.30 -1.17 45.02
C PRO A 4 3.86 -1.00 46.48
N LYS A 5 4.18 0.16 47.08
CA LYS A 5 4.05 0.45 48.52
C LYS A 5 2.63 0.38 49.10
N ASN A 6 1.60 0.25 48.25
CA ASN A 6 0.18 0.22 48.64
C ASN A 6 -0.45 -1.16 48.39
N TYR A 7 0.31 -2.24 48.57
CA TYR A 7 -0.19 -3.60 48.39
C TYR A 7 -1.08 -4.04 49.56
N ILE A 8 -2.32 -4.45 49.27
CA ILE A 8 -3.21 -5.10 50.24
C ILE A 8 -3.04 -6.62 50.11
N PRO A 9 -2.55 -7.31 51.16
CA PRO A 9 -2.32 -8.76 51.13
C PRO A 9 -3.59 -9.54 50.78
N GLY A 10 -3.49 -10.48 49.85
CA GLY A 10 -4.63 -11.29 49.36
C GLY A 10 -5.28 -10.78 48.07
N THR A 11 -4.83 -9.65 47.53
CA THR A 11 -5.24 -9.16 46.20
C THR A 11 -4.09 -9.26 45.19
N ASN A 12 -4.36 -9.33 43.88
CA ASN A 12 -3.31 -9.29 42.86
C ASN A 12 -2.86 -7.83 42.65
N PRO A 13 -1.56 -7.49 42.81
CA PRO A 13 -1.06 -6.10 42.76
C PRO A 13 -1.25 -5.41 41.40
N TYR A 14 -1.60 -6.15 40.35
CA TYR A 14 -1.78 -5.62 38.99
C TYR A 14 -3.25 -5.42 38.59
N LYS A 15 -4.21 -5.74 39.48
CA LYS A 15 -5.65 -5.67 39.17
C LYS A 15 -6.21 -4.24 39.19
N SER A 16 -5.46 -3.28 39.75
CA SER A 16 -5.85 -1.87 39.93
C SER A 16 -5.20 -0.90 38.94
N LEU A 17 -4.54 -1.37 37.88
CA LEU A 17 -4.13 -0.50 36.78
C LEU A 17 -5.37 0.02 36.03
N PRO A 18 -5.56 1.34 35.86
CA PRO A 18 -6.66 1.87 35.05
C PRO A 18 -6.50 1.45 33.57
N LYS A 19 -7.57 0.84 33.03
CA LYS A 19 -7.69 0.26 31.68
C LYS A 19 -7.58 1.33 30.58
N LYS A 20 -6.86 1.04 29.49
CA LYS A 20 -7.13 1.75 28.21
C LYS A 20 -8.45 1.23 27.61
N PRO A 21 -9.42 2.09 27.27
CA PRO A 21 -10.59 1.67 26.51
C PRO A 21 -10.26 1.55 25.01
N ILE A 22 -10.59 0.37 24.46
CA ILE A 22 -11.22 0.09 23.17
C ILE A 22 -10.70 0.83 21.93
N ILE A 23 -9.96 0.11 21.07
CA ILE A 23 -10.25 0.07 19.61
C ILE A 23 -9.90 -1.34 19.08
N GLU A 24 -10.62 -2.38 19.49
CA GLU A 24 -10.85 -3.50 18.57
C GLU A 24 -12.03 -3.11 17.69
N SER A 25 -11.81 -2.16 16.78
CA SER A 25 -12.69 -2.03 15.63
C SER A 25 -12.35 -3.17 14.67
N THR A 26 -12.70 -4.40 15.01
CA THR A 26 -12.98 -5.45 14.01
C THR A 26 -14.24 -5.03 13.28
N LYS A 27 -14.15 -3.94 12.52
CA LYS A 27 -15.21 -3.52 11.61
C LYS A 27 -15.21 -4.59 10.53
N LYS A 28 -16.04 -5.63 10.71
CA LYS A 28 -16.18 -6.72 9.75
C LYS A 28 -16.33 -6.09 8.37
N ILE A 29 -15.35 -6.33 7.52
CA ILE A 29 -15.34 -5.85 6.15
C ILE A 29 -16.56 -6.47 5.50
N SER A 30 -17.40 -5.67 4.85
CA SER A 30 -18.61 -6.22 4.20
C SER A 30 -18.19 -7.26 3.16
N LYS A 31 -18.98 -8.33 2.96
CA LYS A 31 -18.73 -9.35 1.91
C LYS A 31 -18.43 -8.74 0.54
N LYS A 32 -19.10 -7.63 0.20
CA LYS A 32 -18.84 -6.88 -1.03
C LYS A 32 -17.43 -6.26 -1.06
N GLN A 33 -16.97 -5.70 0.05
CA GLN A 33 -15.63 -5.13 0.14
C GLN A 33 -14.55 -6.23 0.12
N GLU A 34 -14.81 -7.40 0.69
CA GLU A 34 -13.93 -8.57 0.58
C GLU A 34 -13.78 -9.01 -0.88
N GLN A 35 -14.88 -9.09 -1.64
CA GLN A 35 -14.86 -9.41 -3.07
C GLN A 35 -14.05 -8.39 -3.88
N ILE A 36 -14.22 -7.10 -3.60
CA ILE A 36 -13.46 -6.03 -4.25
C ILE A 36 -11.97 -6.15 -3.92
N ASN A 37 -11.62 -6.42 -2.66
CA ASN A 37 -10.24 -6.61 -2.24
C ASN A 37 -9.61 -7.83 -2.93
N ALA A 38 -10.36 -8.93 -3.05
CA ALA A 38 -9.91 -10.12 -3.76
C ALA A 38 -9.69 -9.84 -5.27
N GLU A 39 -10.59 -9.09 -5.91
CA GLU A 39 -10.43 -8.67 -7.31
C GLU A 39 -9.16 -7.82 -7.50
N ILE A 40 -8.90 -6.89 -6.57
CA ILE A 40 -7.68 -6.07 -6.56
C ILE A 40 -6.44 -6.94 -6.40
N MET A 41 -6.41 -7.83 -5.40
CA MET A 41 -5.26 -8.71 -5.13
C MET A 41 -4.96 -9.60 -6.34
N ASN A 42 -5.98 -10.22 -6.94
CA ASN A 42 -5.81 -11.07 -8.12
C ASN A 42 -5.26 -10.29 -9.32
N SER A 43 -5.70 -9.05 -9.50
CA SER A 43 -5.20 -8.18 -10.59
C SER A 43 -3.74 -7.78 -10.36
N GLN A 44 -3.42 -7.33 -9.14
CA GLN A 44 -2.05 -6.98 -8.75
C GLN A 44 -1.10 -8.18 -8.87
N GLU A 45 -1.53 -9.38 -8.47
CA GLU A 45 -0.72 -10.60 -8.55
C GLU A 45 -0.39 -10.95 -10.02
N LYS A 46 -1.33 -10.81 -10.95
CA LYS A 46 -1.08 -11.04 -12.38
C LYS A 46 -0.02 -10.08 -12.92
N ILE A 47 -0.13 -8.80 -12.60
CA ILE A 47 0.85 -7.77 -12.96
C ILE A 47 2.21 -8.13 -12.35
N LEU A 48 2.24 -8.43 -11.06
CA LEU A 48 3.46 -8.77 -10.34
C LEU A 48 4.16 -9.98 -10.97
N LYS A 49 3.44 -11.07 -11.29
CA LYS A 49 4.00 -12.26 -11.94
C LYS A 49 4.65 -11.95 -13.29
N LEU A 50 4.04 -11.05 -14.09
CA LEU A 50 4.60 -10.65 -15.38
C LEU A 50 5.92 -9.90 -15.22
N TYR A 51 5.99 -8.98 -14.27
CA TYR A 51 7.19 -8.15 -14.07
C TYR A 51 8.28 -8.83 -13.23
N MET A 52 7.93 -9.69 -12.26
CA MET A 52 8.89 -10.42 -11.44
C MET A 52 9.87 -11.25 -12.28
N ARG A 53 9.40 -11.80 -13.41
CA ARG A 53 10.24 -12.56 -14.36
C ARG A 53 11.37 -11.73 -14.99
N ARG A 54 11.23 -10.40 -15.01
CA ARG A 54 12.17 -9.46 -15.63
C ARG A 54 13.08 -8.76 -14.62
N LEU A 55 12.83 -8.94 -13.33
CA LEU A 55 13.54 -8.25 -12.26
C LEU A 55 14.68 -9.10 -11.71
N GLN A 56 15.79 -8.46 -11.38
CA GLN A 56 16.90 -9.09 -10.66
C GLN A 56 16.49 -9.39 -9.21
N LYS A 57 17.16 -10.36 -8.57
CA LYS A 57 16.86 -10.76 -7.18
C LYS A 57 16.83 -9.58 -6.20
N LYS A 58 17.77 -8.63 -6.35
CA LYS A 58 17.81 -7.41 -5.51
C LYS A 58 16.56 -6.54 -5.70
N GLU A 59 16.11 -6.38 -6.93
CA GLU A 59 14.91 -5.60 -7.26
C GLU A 59 13.64 -6.29 -6.81
N GLN A 60 13.58 -7.62 -6.91
CA GLN A 60 12.49 -8.41 -6.36
C GLN A 60 12.35 -8.21 -4.85
N MET A 61 13.46 -8.27 -4.10
CA MET A 61 13.45 -8.00 -2.66
C MET A 61 12.98 -6.57 -2.36
N MET A 62 13.51 -5.56 -3.05
CA MET A 62 13.08 -4.17 -2.85
C MET A 62 11.58 -3.98 -3.11
N LEU A 63 11.04 -4.62 -4.15
CA LEU A 63 9.61 -4.56 -4.45
C LEU A 63 8.77 -5.25 -3.37
N GLN A 64 9.19 -6.43 -2.91
CA GLN A 64 8.51 -7.15 -1.84
C GLN A 64 8.52 -6.36 -0.53
N THR A 65 9.68 -5.83 -0.13
CA THR A 65 9.79 -4.95 1.05
C THR A 65 8.86 -3.75 0.91
N PHE A 66 8.81 -3.13 -0.27
CA PHE A 66 7.91 -2.00 -0.50
C PHE A 66 6.44 -2.34 -0.25
N ILE A 67 5.99 -3.50 -0.75
CA ILE A 67 4.61 -3.96 -0.64
C ILE A 67 4.28 -4.39 0.80
N VAL A 68 5.14 -5.19 1.42
CA VAL A 68 4.93 -5.74 2.77
C VAL A 68 4.90 -4.64 3.82
N GLU A 69 5.78 -3.65 3.71
CA GLU A 69 5.81 -2.51 4.63
C GLU A 69 4.69 -1.49 4.38
N GLY A 70 3.88 -1.69 3.33
CA GLY A 70 2.71 -0.86 3.06
C GLY A 70 3.06 0.56 2.63
N HIS A 71 4.21 0.74 1.96
CA HIS A 71 4.63 2.06 1.49
C HIS A 71 3.71 2.60 0.41
N LYS A 72 3.54 3.93 0.41
CA LYS A 72 2.64 4.63 -0.52
C LYS A 72 3.40 5.16 -1.73
N VAL A 73 2.72 5.19 -2.88
CA VAL A 73 3.20 5.90 -4.08
C VAL A 73 3.43 7.38 -3.74
N GLY A 74 4.55 7.93 -4.19
CA GLY A 74 4.96 9.32 -3.89
C GLY A 74 5.65 9.50 -2.54
N SER A 75 5.77 8.46 -1.72
CA SER A 75 6.59 8.51 -0.49
C SER A 75 8.08 8.70 -0.79
N LYS A 76 8.86 9.10 0.22
CA LYS A 76 10.33 9.20 0.10
C LYS A 76 10.94 7.86 -0.35
N ILE A 77 10.43 6.76 0.18
CA ILE A 77 10.89 5.40 -0.15
C ILE A 77 10.55 5.10 -1.61
N PHE A 78 9.34 5.40 -2.06
CA PHE A 78 8.94 5.26 -3.47
C PHE A 78 9.85 6.06 -4.41
N ASN A 79 10.13 7.33 -4.09
CA ASN A 79 10.94 8.20 -4.95
C ASN A 79 12.38 7.68 -5.11
N ASN A 80 12.91 7.05 -4.06
CA ASN A 80 14.23 6.42 -4.04
C ASN A 80 14.30 5.08 -4.77
N LEU A 81 13.17 4.49 -5.18
CA LEU A 81 13.18 3.23 -5.91
C LEU A 81 13.77 3.40 -7.33
N PRO A 82 14.37 2.33 -7.88
CA PRO A 82 14.68 2.23 -9.30
C PRO A 82 13.47 2.52 -10.18
N LYS A 83 13.73 3.04 -11.38
CA LYS A 83 12.71 3.42 -12.36
C LYS A 83 11.70 2.29 -12.61
N THR A 84 12.19 1.10 -12.93
CA THR A 84 11.36 -0.08 -13.22
C THR A 84 10.43 -0.43 -12.05
N LEU A 85 10.91 -0.33 -10.81
CA LEU A 85 10.07 -0.60 -9.64
C LEU A 85 8.99 0.48 -9.45
N LYS A 86 9.31 1.75 -9.69
CA LYS A 86 8.32 2.84 -9.66
C LYS A 86 7.22 2.63 -10.70
N GLU A 87 7.55 2.19 -11.90
CA GLU A 87 6.58 1.86 -12.95
C GLU A 87 5.66 0.73 -12.51
N ILE A 88 6.22 -0.40 -12.07
CA ILE A 88 5.46 -1.58 -11.65
C ILE A 88 4.46 -1.23 -10.54
N ILE A 89 4.92 -0.53 -9.50
CA ILE A 89 4.07 -0.10 -8.39
C ILE A 89 2.98 0.85 -8.88
N THR A 90 3.31 1.79 -9.76
CA THR A 90 2.35 2.75 -10.30
C THR A 90 1.27 2.03 -11.12
N ILE A 91 1.64 1.07 -11.97
CA ILE A 91 0.72 0.26 -12.78
C ILE A 91 -0.22 -0.57 -11.88
N MET A 92 0.31 -1.23 -10.86
CA MET A 92 -0.52 -1.98 -9.89
C MET A 92 -1.55 -1.09 -9.20
N ASN A 93 -1.15 0.13 -8.81
CA ASN A 93 -2.07 1.08 -8.16
C ASN A 93 -3.13 1.62 -9.13
N ILE A 94 -2.78 1.92 -10.38
CA ILE A 94 -3.74 2.31 -11.42
C ILE A 94 -4.80 1.22 -11.60
N GLU A 95 -4.40 -0.05 -11.63
CA GLU A 95 -5.35 -1.15 -11.83
C GLU A 95 -6.25 -1.39 -10.63
N SER A 96 -5.73 -1.14 -9.44
CA SER A 96 -6.54 -1.10 -8.22
C SER A 96 -7.62 -0.02 -8.30
N PHE A 97 -7.27 1.17 -8.81
CA PHE A 97 -8.24 2.25 -8.99
C PHE A 97 -9.29 1.96 -10.05
N LYS A 98 -8.97 1.23 -11.13
CA LYS A 98 -9.99 0.82 -12.12
C LYS A 98 -11.04 -0.09 -11.48
N ILE A 99 -10.61 -1.07 -10.69
CA ILE A 99 -11.50 -1.98 -9.96
C ILE A 99 -12.33 -1.23 -8.92
N LEU A 100 -11.70 -0.33 -8.16
CA LEU A 100 -12.41 0.52 -7.19
C LEU A 100 -13.45 1.42 -7.87
N LEU A 101 -13.13 2.01 -9.02
CA LEU A 101 -14.03 2.89 -9.76
C LEU A 101 -15.28 2.13 -10.24
N LYS A 102 -15.10 0.92 -10.79
CA LYS A 102 -16.18 0.03 -11.23
C LYS A 102 -17.14 -0.32 -10.09
N ASN A 103 -16.60 -0.51 -8.88
CA ASN A 103 -17.36 -0.98 -7.73
C ASN A 103 -17.90 0.15 -6.81
N THR A 104 -17.42 1.38 -6.97
CA THR A 104 -17.83 2.54 -6.16
C THR A 104 -19.12 3.15 -6.70
N LYS A 105 -20.16 3.28 -5.86
CA LYS A 105 -21.42 3.96 -6.21
C LYS A 105 -21.39 5.46 -5.92
N ASN A 106 -20.72 5.88 -4.86
CA ASN A 106 -20.70 7.28 -4.39
C ASN A 106 -19.98 8.21 -5.41
N PRO A 107 -20.62 9.30 -5.87
CA PRO A 107 -20.07 10.17 -6.90
C PRO A 107 -18.82 10.94 -6.49
N ILE A 108 -18.74 11.40 -5.23
CA ILE A 108 -17.57 12.09 -4.69
C ILE A 108 -16.38 11.14 -4.65
N LYS A 109 -16.60 9.91 -4.17
CA LYS A 109 -15.56 8.87 -4.17
C LYS A 109 -15.13 8.50 -5.59
N LYS A 110 -16.06 8.43 -6.55
CA LYS A 110 -15.71 8.24 -7.97
C LYS A 110 -14.81 9.36 -8.49
N LEU A 111 -15.12 10.63 -8.19
CA LEU A 111 -14.32 11.76 -8.63
C LEU A 111 -12.91 11.71 -8.02
N TYR A 112 -12.82 11.41 -6.72
CA TYR A 112 -11.55 11.18 -6.04
C TYR A 112 -10.73 10.08 -6.74
N ILE A 113 -11.33 8.91 -6.99
CA ILE A 113 -10.65 7.79 -7.66
C ILE A 113 -10.20 8.20 -9.07
N LYS A 114 -11.03 8.92 -9.84
CA LYS A 114 -10.66 9.44 -11.17
C LYS A 114 -9.46 10.39 -11.10
N PHE A 115 -9.46 11.30 -10.14
CA PHE A 115 -8.34 12.21 -9.92
C PHE A 115 -7.07 11.45 -9.53
N SER A 116 -7.16 10.51 -8.59
CA SER A 116 -6.04 9.64 -8.22
C SER A 116 -5.50 8.85 -9.41
N SER A 117 -6.36 8.23 -10.22
CA SER A 117 -5.96 7.57 -11.47
C SER A 117 -5.27 8.54 -12.43
N TRP A 118 -5.79 9.75 -12.59
CA TRP A 118 -5.18 10.74 -13.48
C TRP A 118 -3.78 11.17 -13.02
N THR A 119 -3.62 11.44 -11.71
CA THR A 119 -2.30 11.78 -11.15
C THR A 119 -1.29 10.65 -11.30
N LEU A 120 -1.69 9.39 -11.08
CA LEU A 120 -0.81 8.25 -11.30
C LEU A 120 -0.48 8.03 -12.77
N ASN A 121 -1.41 8.26 -13.70
CA ASN A 121 -1.12 8.19 -15.13
C ASN A 121 -0.14 9.29 -15.55
N LYS A 122 -0.24 10.50 -14.98
CA LYS A 122 0.77 11.55 -15.19
C LYS A 122 2.13 11.15 -14.63
N LEU A 123 2.17 10.55 -13.44
CA LEU A 123 3.39 10.05 -12.84
C LEU A 123 4.03 8.97 -13.72
N LEU A 124 3.25 8.00 -14.19
CA LEU A 124 3.72 6.93 -15.08
C LEU A 124 4.36 7.51 -16.35
N LYS A 125 3.67 8.45 -17.02
CA LYS A 125 4.23 9.16 -18.19
C LYS A 125 5.51 9.91 -17.87
N SER A 126 5.61 10.52 -16.69
CA SER A 126 6.83 11.21 -16.25
C SER A 126 7.98 10.23 -16.03
N ILE A 127 7.68 9.06 -15.48
CA ILE A 127 8.67 7.99 -15.29
C ILE A 127 9.12 7.49 -16.66
N ASP A 128 8.22 7.19 -17.59
CA ASP A 128 8.55 6.76 -18.96
C ASP A 128 9.44 7.78 -19.68
N ASN A 129 9.03 9.06 -19.70
CA ASN A 129 9.78 10.13 -20.37
C ASN A 129 11.20 10.36 -19.82
N SER A 130 11.48 9.93 -18.59
CA SER A 130 12.82 10.02 -18.01
C SER A 130 13.85 9.10 -18.68
N SER A 131 13.46 7.96 -19.30
CA SER A 131 14.43 7.14 -20.04
C SER A 131 14.83 7.81 -21.34
N ILE A 132 13.85 8.36 -22.05
CA ILE A 132 14.07 9.01 -23.36
C ILE A 132 15.07 10.19 -23.23
N LYS A 133 15.07 10.90 -22.10
CA LYS A 133 16.01 12.00 -21.85
C LYS A 133 17.40 11.54 -21.38
N GLN A 134 17.53 10.38 -20.76
CA GLN A 134 18.83 9.83 -20.36
C GLN A 134 19.57 9.25 -21.58
N ASP A 135 18.87 8.55 -22.47
CA ASP A 135 19.46 8.01 -23.70
C ASP A 135 19.97 9.11 -24.65
N LYS A 136 19.31 10.27 -24.68
CA LYS A 136 19.74 11.44 -25.48
C LYS A 136 20.92 12.22 -24.91
N LYS A 137 21.30 12.00 -23.65
CA LYS A 137 22.46 12.67 -23.03
C LYS A 137 23.75 11.86 -23.12
N HIS A 138 23.67 10.60 -23.53
CA HIS A 138 24.80 9.68 -23.68
C HIS A 138 25.14 9.38 -25.16
N LEU A 139 24.48 10.06 -26.10
CA LEU A 139 24.84 10.15 -27.52
C LEU A 139 25.50 11.51 -27.78
#